data_AF-A0A0W7X5M7-F1
#
_entry.id   AF-A0A0W7X5M7-F1
#
_cell.length_a   1.000
_cell.length_b   1.000
_cell.length_c   1.000
_cell.angle_alpha   90.00
_cell.angle_beta   90.00
_cell.angle_gamma   90.00
#
_symmetry.space_group_name_H-M   'P 1'
#
loop_
_entity.id
_entity.type
_entity.pdbx_description
1 polymer ?
#
loop_
_entity_poly.entity_id
_entity_poly.type
_entity_poly.pdbx_seq_one_letter_code
_entity_poly.pdbx_strand_id
1 'polypeptide(L)'
;MLHDGIPPLRDGLSHLRDGLSPLREGLPPSHGGSPPARDDLPPSDGGFASSRDDLPPSRDGLAPLLGELTRLAALPLELGETLPARAYTSEDFHRLEMDRVFGSDWVCVGHVDQVARPGDYLRTDVLGTPLVITRDEDGGLHALSRVCRHRFMDVLPPETTPDQGSLKRLTCPYHTWTYRLNGEFAGRLAGAPLMNKVEFDRTACRLPQHRLEVWQGLLMVSADPDAPPLGPQLADLDATLAPYGIADLVVAYTERWDGVPANWKVAFENGSENYHHMGSHADTLERILPGKDTVVDECEGRGFSMYTPFVPDMEPPRGPDGADLAGTLIPGLGMRQLSGMTVAGVFPNMVLALLPDSVTFVRWVPTGPVTHDALVTVLVPAEARRKPDFDGYVAASKEQFEVIQTEDLVAIRGVQRGLATDPAPSGGRFSHLERPLWQFQRYLAERLTGEAGVAP
;
A
#
# COMPACT_ATOMS: atom_id res chain seq x y z
N MET A 1 64.47 5.40 38.13
CA MET A 1 64.26 4.85 36.77
C MET A 1 62.75 4.95 36.54
N LEU A 2 62.27 6.11 36.10
CA LEU A 2 62.08 6.57 34.72
C LEU A 2 60.80 6.00 34.06
N HIS A 3 60.10 6.94 33.44
CA HIS A 3 58.74 6.96 32.89
C HIS A 3 58.51 6.13 31.61
N ASP A 4 57.24 6.14 31.18
CA ASP A 4 56.68 6.01 29.81
C ASP A 4 55.82 4.74 29.62
N GLY A 5 54.62 4.70 29.02
CA GLY A 5 53.78 5.67 28.32
C GLY A 5 52.64 4.89 27.62
N ILE A 6 51.44 5.48 27.47
CA ILE A 6 50.34 5.05 26.58
C ILE A 6 50.53 5.85 25.26
N PRO A 7 50.46 5.28 24.02
CA PRO A 7 49.21 5.01 23.23
C PRO A 7 49.36 3.95 22.08
N PRO A 8 48.48 3.89 21.04
CA PRO A 8 47.03 3.62 21.01
C PRO A 8 46.66 2.33 20.22
N LEU A 9 45.40 1.87 20.35
CA LEU A 9 44.79 0.85 19.49
C LEU A 9 44.55 1.40 18.08
N ARG A 10 45.05 0.67 17.07
CA ARG A 10 44.62 0.75 15.67
C ARG A 10 44.46 -0.66 15.11
N ASP A 11 43.44 -0.77 14.27
CA ASP A 11 43.19 -1.75 13.22
C ASP A 11 42.57 -3.10 13.61
N GLY A 12 41.32 -3.25 13.19
CA GLY A 12 40.53 -4.48 13.21
C GLY A 12 39.18 -4.35 12.50
N LEU A 13 39.10 -3.55 11.43
CA LEU A 13 37.96 -3.48 10.50
C LEU A 13 38.40 -4.01 9.14
N SER A 14 38.08 -5.26 8.82
CA SER A 14 37.94 -5.73 7.43
C SER A 14 37.60 -7.22 7.40
N HIS A 15 36.33 -7.57 7.20
CA HIS A 15 35.90 -8.75 6.44
C HIS A 15 34.41 -8.60 6.11
N LEU A 16 34.09 -7.79 5.10
CA LEU A 16 32.91 -7.88 4.23
C LEU A 16 33.00 -6.77 3.15
N ARG A 17 34.16 -6.70 2.50
CA ARG A 17 34.39 -5.92 1.28
C ARG A 17 35.33 -6.73 0.40
N ASP A 18 34.80 -7.77 -0.22
CA ASP A 18 35.39 -8.37 -1.41
C ASP A 18 34.24 -9.02 -2.19
N GLY A 19 33.74 -8.26 -3.18
CA GLY A 19 32.60 -8.67 -4.00
C GLY A 19 32.14 -7.64 -5.02
N LEU A 20 32.63 -6.39 -4.97
CA LEU A 20 32.31 -5.37 -5.98
C LEU A 20 33.60 -4.87 -6.64
N SER A 21 33.84 -5.31 -7.87
CA SER A 21 34.80 -4.66 -8.76
C SER A 21 34.25 -3.28 -9.18
N PRO A 22 35.05 -2.21 -9.14
CA PRO A 22 34.59 -0.85 -9.38
C PRO A 22 34.48 -0.54 -10.88
N LEU A 23 33.31 -0.01 -11.29
CA LEU A 23 33.20 0.75 -12.53
C LEU A 23 33.83 2.14 -12.32
N ARG A 24 34.56 2.54 -13.36
CA ARG A 24 35.48 3.69 -13.47
C ARG A 24 34.92 5.04 -12.98
N GLU A 25 35.82 5.77 -12.32
CA GLU A 25 35.77 7.20 -11.99
C GLU A 25 35.69 8.11 -13.22
N GLY A 26 35.03 9.26 -13.05
CA GLY A 26 35.38 10.46 -13.80
C GLY A 26 34.32 11.55 -13.85
N LEU A 27 34.08 12.30 -12.76
CA LEU A 27 33.55 13.68 -12.81
C LEU A 27 34.09 14.52 -11.63
N PRO A 28 34.57 15.77 -11.85
CA PRO A 28 35.22 16.62 -10.84
C PRO A 28 34.21 17.49 -10.04
N PRO A 29 34.63 18.15 -8.94
CA PRO A 29 33.71 18.61 -7.90
C PRO A 29 33.00 19.92 -8.24
N SER A 30 31.73 20.03 -7.87
CA SER A 30 30.93 21.25 -7.98
C SER A 30 31.22 22.20 -6.80
N HIS A 31 31.85 23.34 -7.09
CA HIS A 31 31.94 24.47 -6.18
C HIS A 31 30.60 25.20 -6.08
N GLY A 32 30.22 25.54 -4.85
CA GLY A 32 29.06 26.37 -4.55
C GLY A 32 29.22 27.81 -5.07
N GLY A 33 28.12 28.34 -5.59
CA GLY A 33 27.96 29.73 -5.98
C GLY A 33 26.57 29.95 -6.55
N SER A 34 25.68 30.59 -5.79
CA SER A 34 24.38 31.05 -6.27
C SER A 34 24.55 32.15 -7.33
N PRO A 35 23.89 32.08 -8.49
CA PRO A 35 23.81 33.21 -9.41
C PRO A 35 22.54 34.04 -9.18
N PRO A 36 22.53 35.32 -9.61
CA PRO A 36 21.47 36.28 -9.29
C PRO A 36 20.25 36.13 -10.20
N ALA A 37 19.11 36.58 -9.69
CA ALA A 37 17.85 36.70 -10.40
C ALA A 37 17.99 37.55 -11.68
N ARG A 38 17.39 37.07 -12.76
CA ARG A 38 17.08 37.87 -13.95
C ARG A 38 15.62 37.63 -14.32
N ASP A 39 14.84 38.70 -14.16
CA ASP A 39 13.60 38.95 -14.87
C ASP A 39 13.85 38.86 -16.38
N ASP A 40 12.96 38.17 -17.10
CA ASP A 40 12.55 38.47 -18.48
C ASP A 40 11.57 37.36 -18.95
N LEU A 41 10.28 37.55 -18.72
CA LEU A 41 9.20 36.77 -19.34
C LEU A 41 8.69 37.52 -20.59
N PRO A 42 8.67 36.90 -21.79
CA PRO A 42 7.98 37.46 -22.94
C PRO A 42 6.45 37.30 -22.81
N PRO A 43 5.64 38.15 -23.47
CA PRO A 43 4.19 38.17 -23.27
C PRO A 43 3.53 36.92 -23.86
N SER A 44 2.67 36.29 -23.08
CA SER A 44 1.77 35.22 -23.53
C SER A 44 0.55 35.84 -24.22
N ASP A 45 0.51 35.81 -25.54
CA ASP A 45 -0.71 36.05 -26.29
C ASP A 45 -1.68 34.87 -26.13
N GLY A 46 -2.95 35.23 -25.89
CA GLY A 46 -4.02 34.33 -25.50
C GLY A 46 -4.51 33.40 -26.61
N GLY A 47 -5.03 32.25 -26.17
CA GLY A 47 -5.71 31.28 -27.02
C GLY A 47 -6.00 29.97 -26.29
N PHE A 48 -6.74 30.00 -25.18
CA PHE A 48 -7.29 28.78 -24.59
C PHE A 48 -8.47 28.30 -25.46
N ALA A 49 -8.19 27.42 -26.41
CA ALA A 49 -9.18 26.54 -26.98
C ALA A 49 -9.21 25.26 -26.14
N SER A 50 -10.36 24.97 -25.53
CA SER A 50 -10.62 23.68 -24.90
C SER A 50 -10.82 22.63 -25.98
N SER A 51 -9.92 21.65 -26.08
CA SER A 51 -10.22 20.36 -26.71
C SER A 51 -10.07 19.26 -25.66
N ARG A 52 -11.13 19.09 -24.87
CA ARG A 52 -11.51 17.75 -24.42
C ARG A 52 -12.13 17.06 -25.64
N ASP A 53 -11.83 15.78 -25.80
CA ASP A 53 -12.24 14.90 -26.90
C ASP A 53 -11.37 14.99 -28.16
N ASP A 54 -10.35 14.13 -28.21
CA ASP A 54 -9.95 13.35 -29.40
C ASP A 54 -8.69 12.52 -29.11
N LEU A 55 -8.79 11.61 -28.13
CA LEU A 55 -7.95 10.40 -28.15
C LEU A 55 -8.65 9.39 -29.07
N PRO A 56 -7.97 8.81 -30.07
CA PRO A 56 -8.59 7.84 -30.94
C PRO A 56 -9.09 6.65 -30.11
N PRO A 57 -10.33 6.15 -30.34
CA PRO A 57 -10.81 4.97 -29.63
C PRO A 57 -9.85 3.81 -29.83
N SER A 58 -9.57 3.08 -28.75
CA SER A 58 -8.71 1.90 -28.80
C SER A 58 -9.25 0.93 -29.87
N ARG A 59 -8.36 0.44 -30.74
CA ARG A 59 -8.71 -0.23 -32.00
C ARG A 59 -9.62 -1.47 -31.87
N ASP A 60 -9.81 -2.01 -30.66
CA ASP A 60 -10.67 -3.18 -30.38
C ASP A 60 -11.64 -3.02 -29.20
N GLY A 61 -11.74 -1.84 -28.56
CA GLY A 61 -12.63 -1.62 -27.41
C GLY A 61 -12.33 -2.51 -26.18
N LEU A 62 -13.23 -2.45 -25.18
CA LEU A 62 -13.12 -3.23 -23.93
C LEU A 62 -13.63 -4.67 -24.05
N ALA A 63 -14.58 -4.93 -24.95
CA ALA A 63 -15.28 -6.22 -25.01
C ALA A 63 -14.35 -7.42 -25.26
N PRO A 64 -13.37 -7.37 -26.19
CA PRO A 64 -12.43 -8.49 -26.36
C PRO A 64 -11.56 -8.73 -25.12
N LEU A 65 -11.16 -7.66 -24.42
CA LEU A 65 -10.35 -7.75 -23.21
C LEU A 65 -11.13 -8.38 -22.04
N LEU A 66 -12.41 -8.02 -21.88
CA LEU A 66 -13.29 -8.63 -20.89
C LEU A 66 -13.62 -10.09 -21.24
N GLY A 67 -13.78 -10.40 -22.53
CA GLY A 67 -13.95 -11.78 -22.99
C GLY A 67 -12.72 -12.64 -22.68
N GLU A 68 -11.52 -12.10 -22.90
CA GLU A 68 -10.27 -12.78 -22.58
C GLU A 68 -10.09 -12.98 -21.07
N LEU A 69 -10.39 -11.95 -20.26
CA LEU A 69 -10.39 -12.08 -18.80
C LEU A 69 -11.34 -13.18 -18.32
N THR A 70 -12.54 -13.27 -18.89
CA THR A 70 -13.52 -14.33 -18.58
C THR A 70 -12.97 -15.70 -18.94
N ARG A 71 -12.37 -15.84 -20.13
CA ARG A 71 -11.74 -17.09 -20.59
C ARG A 71 -10.63 -17.52 -19.63
N LEU A 72 -9.74 -16.61 -19.26
CA LEU A 72 -8.61 -16.86 -18.37
C LEU A 72 -9.07 -17.28 -16.97
N ALA A 73 -10.04 -16.56 -16.41
CA ALA A 73 -10.63 -16.89 -15.10
C ALA A 73 -11.29 -18.28 -15.08
N ALA A 74 -11.79 -18.77 -16.20
CA ALA A 74 -12.40 -20.10 -16.32
C ALA A 74 -11.38 -21.25 -16.43
N LEU A 75 -10.09 -20.96 -16.64
CA LEU A 75 -9.06 -21.99 -16.70
C LEU A 75 -8.83 -22.59 -15.31
N PRO A 76 -8.58 -23.91 -15.20
CA PRO A 76 -8.07 -24.49 -13.96
C PRO A 76 -6.66 -23.96 -13.67
N LEU A 77 -6.23 -24.00 -12.41
CA LEU A 77 -4.95 -23.44 -11.95
C LEU A 77 -3.75 -23.93 -12.77
N GLU A 78 -3.71 -25.22 -13.12
CA GLU A 78 -2.62 -25.84 -13.89
C GLU A 78 -2.48 -25.28 -15.31
N LEU A 79 -3.54 -24.61 -15.79
CA LEU A 79 -3.60 -23.92 -17.06
C LEU A 79 -3.66 -22.40 -16.90
N GLY A 80 -3.49 -21.84 -15.70
CA GLY A 80 -3.50 -20.40 -15.50
C GLY A 80 -2.45 -19.68 -16.37
N GLU A 81 -2.82 -18.55 -16.95
CA GLU A 81 -1.96 -17.71 -17.81
C GLU A 81 -2.03 -16.25 -17.34
N THR A 82 -1.00 -15.45 -17.64
CA THR A 82 -1.00 -14.00 -17.35
C THR A 82 -2.04 -13.25 -18.20
N LEU A 83 -2.52 -12.11 -17.70
CA LEU A 83 -3.44 -11.25 -18.45
C LEU A 83 -2.75 -10.65 -19.70
N PRO A 84 -3.50 -10.34 -20.76
CA PRO A 84 -2.94 -9.65 -21.92
C PRO A 84 -2.41 -8.26 -21.55
N ALA A 85 -1.40 -7.78 -22.27
CA ALA A 85 -0.72 -6.50 -21.99
C ALA A 85 -1.67 -5.29 -21.87
N ARG A 86 -2.75 -5.28 -22.64
CA ARG A 86 -3.78 -4.23 -22.58
C ARG A 86 -4.49 -4.13 -21.22
N ALA A 87 -4.55 -5.21 -20.42
CA ALA A 87 -5.09 -5.16 -19.06
C ALA A 87 -4.24 -4.29 -18.11
N TYR A 88 -2.98 -4.04 -18.46
CA TYR A 88 -2.02 -3.27 -17.66
C TYR A 88 -1.67 -1.91 -18.27
N THR A 89 -2.15 -1.61 -19.48
CA THR A 89 -1.74 -0.40 -20.22
C THR A 89 -2.91 0.43 -20.76
N SER A 90 -4.11 -0.15 -20.83
CA SER A 90 -5.28 0.54 -21.38
C SER A 90 -5.90 1.51 -20.39
N GLU A 91 -6.03 2.78 -20.81
CA GLU A 91 -6.79 3.82 -20.09
C GLU A 91 -8.27 3.44 -19.90
N ASP A 92 -8.90 2.88 -20.93
CA ASP A 92 -10.31 2.44 -20.86
C ASP A 92 -10.49 1.36 -19.80
N PHE A 93 -9.57 0.38 -19.76
CA PHE A 93 -9.62 -0.70 -18.79
C PHE A 93 -9.34 -0.18 -17.39
N HIS A 94 -8.34 0.69 -17.24
CA HIS A 94 -8.04 1.35 -15.97
C HIS A 94 -9.25 2.11 -15.41
N ARG A 95 -9.96 2.90 -16.23
CA ARG A 95 -11.19 3.59 -15.81
C ARG A 95 -12.28 2.62 -15.34
N LEU A 96 -12.43 1.49 -16.04
CA LEU A 96 -13.36 0.43 -15.64
C LEU A 96 -12.96 -0.20 -14.29
N GLU A 97 -11.67 -0.43 -14.05
CA GLU A 97 -11.16 -0.92 -12.77
C GLU A 97 -11.43 0.06 -11.64
N MET A 98 -11.18 1.36 -11.86
CA MET A 98 -11.46 2.39 -10.85
C MET A 98 -12.94 2.44 -10.46
N ASP A 99 -13.84 2.25 -11.43
CA ASP A 99 -15.28 2.21 -11.20
C ASP A 99 -15.73 0.90 -10.51
N ARG A 100 -15.41 -0.25 -11.11
CA ARG A 100 -16.00 -1.54 -10.72
C ARG A 100 -15.20 -2.34 -9.71
N VAL A 101 -13.88 -2.15 -9.63
CA VAL A 101 -13.03 -2.86 -8.66
C VAL A 101 -12.90 -2.01 -7.42
N PHE A 102 -12.39 -0.79 -7.56
CA PHE A 102 -12.14 0.04 -6.39
C PHE A 102 -13.38 0.80 -5.92
N GLY A 103 -14.22 1.27 -6.84
CA GLY A 103 -15.44 2.02 -6.52
C GLY A 103 -16.51 1.19 -5.82
N SER A 104 -16.52 -0.13 -6.04
CA SER A 104 -17.53 -1.06 -5.50
C SER A 104 -17.07 -1.87 -4.28
N ASP A 105 -15.79 -1.76 -3.89
CA ASP A 105 -15.19 -2.70 -2.95
C ASP A 105 -14.45 -2.02 -1.79
N TRP A 106 -13.88 -2.83 -0.90
CA TRP A 106 -13.21 -2.37 0.31
C TRP A 106 -11.71 -2.14 0.11
N VAL A 107 -11.23 -0.95 0.45
CA VAL A 107 -9.80 -0.61 0.42
C VAL A 107 -9.28 -0.32 1.83
N CYS A 108 -8.10 -0.84 2.15
CA CYS A 108 -7.44 -0.55 3.42
C CYS A 108 -6.83 0.85 3.39
N VAL A 109 -7.16 1.68 4.38
CA VAL A 109 -6.64 3.05 4.48
C VAL A 109 -5.65 3.24 5.63
N GLY A 110 -5.56 2.30 6.57
CA GLY A 110 -4.63 2.36 7.69
C GLY A 110 -4.95 1.33 8.79
N HIS A 111 -4.37 1.55 9.98
CA HIS A 111 -4.58 0.75 11.18
C HIS A 111 -5.24 1.57 12.29
N VAL A 112 -6.01 0.93 13.17
CA VAL A 112 -6.72 1.59 14.28
C VAL A 112 -5.80 2.35 15.25
N ASP A 113 -4.53 1.95 15.38
CA ASP A 113 -3.51 2.66 16.19
C ASP A 113 -3.28 4.11 15.71
N GLN A 114 -3.45 4.39 14.41
CA GLN A 114 -3.30 5.74 13.84
C GLN A 114 -4.44 6.68 14.26
N VAL A 115 -5.53 6.13 14.78
CA VAL A 115 -6.70 6.84 15.30
C VAL A 115 -7.09 6.26 16.66
N ALA A 116 -6.11 6.03 17.55
CA ALA A 116 -6.34 5.30 18.79
C ALA A 116 -7.23 6.04 19.79
N ARG A 117 -7.13 7.38 19.88
CA ARG A 117 -7.84 8.18 20.88
C ARG A 117 -8.94 9.04 20.25
N PRO A 118 -9.98 9.42 21.02
CA PRO A 118 -10.94 10.41 20.60
C PRO A 118 -10.28 11.70 20.09
N GLY A 119 -10.78 12.19 18.96
CA GLY A 119 -10.25 13.35 18.25
C GLY A 119 -9.05 13.05 17.35
N ASP A 120 -8.40 11.90 17.48
CA ASP A 120 -7.35 11.51 16.54
C ASP A 120 -7.96 11.35 15.12
N TYR A 121 -7.18 11.74 14.11
CA TYR A 121 -7.56 11.63 12.72
C TYR A 121 -6.44 11.01 11.87
N LEU A 122 -6.86 10.34 10.78
CA LEU A 122 -6.00 9.89 9.70
C LEU A 122 -6.53 10.47 8.39
N ARG A 123 -5.72 11.32 7.75
CA ARG A 123 -5.95 11.87 6.41
C ARG A 123 -5.60 10.79 5.38
N THR A 124 -6.52 10.52 4.46
CA THR A 124 -6.35 9.48 3.45
C THR A 124 -7.17 9.81 2.21
N ASP A 125 -6.75 9.31 1.05
CA ASP A 125 -7.43 9.54 -0.22
C ASP A 125 -7.83 8.19 -0.82
N VAL A 126 -9.09 8.08 -1.24
CA VAL A 126 -9.64 6.86 -1.83
C VAL A 126 -10.22 7.24 -3.19
N LEU A 127 -9.62 6.74 -4.27
CA LEU A 127 -10.07 6.98 -5.66
C LEU A 127 -10.14 8.47 -6.01
N GLY A 128 -9.10 9.20 -5.62
CA GLY A 128 -9.03 10.66 -5.81
C GLY A 128 -10.03 11.44 -4.95
N THR A 129 -10.79 10.78 -4.06
CA THR A 129 -11.68 11.44 -3.11
C THR A 129 -10.93 11.73 -1.82
N PRO A 130 -10.79 13.01 -1.41
CA PRO A 130 -10.19 13.38 -0.14
C PRO A 130 -11.06 12.90 1.03
N LEU A 131 -10.51 12.00 1.87
CA LEU A 131 -11.17 11.48 3.07
C LEU A 131 -10.39 11.79 4.35
N VAL A 132 -11.09 11.70 5.47
CA VAL A 132 -10.52 11.69 6.82
C VAL A 132 -11.21 10.63 7.66
N ILE A 133 -10.42 9.77 8.29
CA ILE A 133 -10.89 8.85 9.32
C ILE A 133 -10.75 9.56 10.67
N THR A 134 -11.78 9.52 11.49
CA THR A 134 -11.78 10.15 12.82
C THR A 134 -12.34 9.20 13.87
N ARG A 135 -11.84 9.28 15.11
CA ARG A 135 -12.46 8.65 16.27
C ARG A 135 -13.19 9.69 17.10
N ASP A 136 -14.44 9.42 17.45
CA ASP A 136 -15.22 10.29 18.34
C ASP A 136 -15.00 9.99 19.83
N GLU A 137 -15.64 10.82 20.68
CA GLU A 137 -15.58 10.71 22.15
C GLU A 137 -16.22 9.42 22.70
N ASP A 138 -17.15 8.82 21.94
CA ASP A 138 -17.81 7.55 22.28
C ASP A 138 -17.01 6.33 21.77
N GLY A 139 -15.89 6.57 21.08
CA GLY A 139 -15.02 5.55 20.50
C GLY A 139 -15.41 5.11 19.08
N GLY A 140 -16.49 5.65 18.52
CA GLY A 140 -16.95 5.38 17.16
C GLY A 140 -15.98 5.92 16.10
N LEU A 141 -15.80 5.17 15.01
CA LEU A 141 -14.97 5.54 13.88
C LEU A 141 -15.83 6.04 12.71
N HIS A 142 -15.38 7.11 12.05
CA HIS A 142 -16.09 7.72 10.92
C HIS A 142 -15.14 7.97 9.76
N ALA A 143 -15.54 7.55 8.55
CA ALA A 143 -14.92 7.97 7.30
C ALA A 143 -15.73 9.12 6.68
N LEU A 144 -15.17 10.33 6.68
CA LEU A 144 -15.82 11.54 6.18
C LEU A 144 -15.07 12.08 4.96
N SER A 145 -15.78 12.61 3.97
CA SER A 145 -15.14 13.46 2.97
C SER A 145 -14.55 14.69 3.66
N ARG A 146 -13.28 15.02 3.37
CA ARG A 146 -12.64 16.25 3.84
C ARG A 146 -12.85 17.43 2.88
N VAL A 147 -13.80 17.34 1.94
CA VAL A 147 -14.13 18.42 1.00
C VAL A 147 -15.26 19.30 1.55
N CYS A 148 -14.95 20.57 1.81
CA CYS A 148 -15.90 21.54 2.36
C CYS A 148 -17.08 21.78 1.41
N ARG A 149 -18.31 21.71 1.92
CA ARG A 149 -19.56 21.91 1.15
C ARG A 149 -19.81 23.35 0.69
N HIS A 150 -19.03 24.34 1.15
CA HIS A 150 -19.19 25.73 0.73
C HIS A 150 -18.60 25.96 -0.68
N ARG A 151 -17.30 25.75 -0.84
CA ARG A 151 -16.56 26.00 -2.09
C ARG A 151 -15.47 24.94 -2.34
N PHE A 152 -15.74 23.71 -1.93
CA PHE A 152 -14.95 22.51 -2.22
C PHE A 152 -13.48 22.55 -1.76
N MET A 153 -13.16 23.44 -0.82
CA MET A 153 -11.84 23.46 -0.18
C MET A 153 -11.62 22.17 0.58
N ASP A 154 -10.47 21.55 0.36
CA ASP A 154 -9.93 20.53 1.23
C ASP A 154 -9.73 21.08 2.66
N VAL A 155 -10.42 20.51 3.63
CA VAL A 155 -10.44 20.99 5.01
C VAL A 155 -9.13 20.69 5.73
N LEU A 156 -8.40 19.66 5.30
CA LEU A 156 -7.11 19.26 5.88
C LEU A 156 -6.07 19.16 4.75
N PRO A 157 -5.71 20.29 4.10
CA PRO A 157 -4.89 20.27 2.91
C PRO A 157 -3.44 19.85 3.28
N PRO A 158 -2.77 19.01 2.46
CA PRO A 158 -1.45 18.46 2.76
C PRO A 158 -0.37 19.53 2.98
N GLU A 159 -0.54 20.72 2.41
CA GLU A 159 0.38 21.85 2.53
C GLU A 159 0.45 22.42 3.95
N THR A 160 -0.59 22.22 4.76
CA THR A 160 -0.66 22.82 6.11
C THR A 160 -1.05 21.83 7.20
N THR A 161 -1.40 20.60 6.85
CA THR A 161 -1.94 19.62 7.80
C THR A 161 -1.22 18.26 7.65
N PRO A 162 -0.65 17.71 8.73
CA PRO A 162 -0.01 16.40 8.69
C PRO A 162 -1.04 15.29 8.45
N ASP A 163 -0.54 14.13 7.99
CA ASP A 163 -1.36 12.95 7.67
C ASP A 163 -2.13 12.42 8.88
N GLN A 164 -1.59 12.61 10.08
CA GLN A 164 -2.19 12.20 11.34
C GLN A 164 -2.07 13.33 12.36
N GLY A 165 -3.04 13.40 13.26
CA GLY A 165 -3.03 14.38 14.34
C GLY A 165 -4.30 14.27 15.18
N SER A 166 -4.63 15.33 15.91
CA SER A 166 -5.84 15.39 16.73
C SER A 166 -6.60 16.69 16.51
N LEU A 167 -7.92 16.61 16.42
CA LEU A 167 -8.81 17.74 16.19
C LEU A 167 -10.15 17.57 16.92
N LYS A 168 -10.70 18.69 17.42
CA LYS A 168 -12.02 18.70 18.08
C LYS A 168 -13.18 18.84 17.09
N ARG A 169 -12.91 19.48 15.94
CA ARG A 169 -13.85 19.73 14.84
C ARG A 169 -13.07 19.82 13.54
N LEU A 170 -13.74 19.52 12.42
CA LEU A 170 -13.21 19.79 11.08
C LEU A 170 -13.57 21.22 10.71
N THR A 171 -12.61 22.14 10.79
CA THR A 171 -12.81 23.56 10.50
C THR A 171 -12.10 23.91 9.20
N CYS A 172 -12.87 24.23 8.17
CA CYS A 172 -12.34 24.61 6.86
C CYS A 172 -11.49 25.89 6.98
N PRO A 173 -10.21 25.87 6.56
CA PRO A 173 -9.32 27.03 6.71
C PRO A 173 -9.73 28.22 5.83
N TYR A 174 -10.58 28.00 4.81
CA TYR A 174 -10.96 29.06 3.88
C TYR A 174 -11.94 30.08 4.48
N HIS A 175 -13.05 29.61 5.06
CA HIS A 175 -14.10 30.48 5.60
C HIS A 175 -14.61 30.02 6.96
N THR A 176 -13.86 29.14 7.65
CA THR A 176 -14.17 28.64 8.99
C THR A 176 -15.52 27.90 9.11
N TRP A 177 -16.02 27.35 8.00
CA TRP A 177 -17.13 26.40 8.04
C TRP A 177 -16.68 25.17 8.82
N THR A 178 -17.43 24.86 9.87
CA THR A 178 -17.03 23.90 10.89
C THR A 178 -17.99 22.73 10.91
N TYR A 179 -17.47 21.50 10.90
CA TYR A 179 -18.24 20.27 10.90
C TYR A 179 -18.01 19.47 12.18
N ARG A 180 -19.04 18.73 12.61
CA ARG A 180 -18.99 17.83 13.77
C ARG A 180 -18.29 16.51 13.42
N LEU A 181 -17.81 15.82 14.44
CA LEU A 181 -17.09 14.54 14.33
C LEU A 181 -17.76 13.40 15.10
N ASN A 182 -18.76 13.70 15.92
CA ASN A 182 -19.22 12.81 16.96
C ASN A 182 -20.51 12.06 16.59
N GLY A 183 -20.49 10.74 16.75
CA GLY A 183 -21.63 9.84 16.62
C GLY A 183 -22.44 10.07 15.35
N GLU A 184 -23.77 10.02 15.48
CA GLU A 184 -24.71 10.27 14.37
C GLU A 184 -24.65 11.70 13.78
N PHE A 185 -23.93 12.62 14.43
CA PHE A 185 -23.74 13.99 13.97
C PHE A 185 -22.46 14.18 13.17
N ALA A 186 -21.61 13.15 13.03
CA ALA A 186 -20.38 13.23 12.26
C ALA A 186 -20.64 13.77 10.84
N GLY A 187 -19.84 14.74 10.42
CA GLY A 187 -19.98 15.48 9.16
C GLY A 187 -21.05 16.58 9.15
N ARG A 188 -21.94 16.72 10.15
CA ARG A 188 -22.98 17.77 10.14
C ARG A 188 -22.37 19.16 10.37
N LEU A 189 -22.88 20.16 9.66
CA LEU A 189 -22.41 21.55 9.72
C LEU A 189 -22.74 22.21 11.08
N ALA A 190 -21.71 22.41 11.89
CA ALA A 190 -21.78 23.05 13.21
C ALA A 190 -21.76 24.59 13.16
N GLY A 191 -21.09 25.18 12.17
CA GLY A 191 -20.99 26.63 12.02
C GLY A 191 -20.69 27.05 10.59
N ALA A 192 -21.37 28.10 10.14
CA ALA A 192 -21.13 28.76 8.86
C ALA A 192 -21.28 30.27 9.07
N PRO A 193 -20.18 30.98 9.37
CA PRO A 193 -20.23 32.40 9.69
C PRO A 193 -20.86 33.23 8.57
N LEU A 194 -21.57 34.30 8.96
CA LEU A 194 -22.18 35.30 8.08
C LEU A 194 -23.27 34.78 7.12
N MET A 195 -23.66 33.50 7.21
CA MET A 195 -24.75 32.93 6.41
C MET A 195 -26.16 33.36 6.89
N ASN A 196 -26.26 34.19 7.94
CA ASN A 196 -27.54 34.66 8.50
C ASN A 196 -28.27 35.70 7.64
N LYS A 197 -27.69 36.12 6.51
CA LYS A 197 -28.27 37.09 5.56
C LYS A 197 -28.73 36.47 4.25
N VAL A 198 -28.66 35.16 4.12
CA VAL A 198 -29.08 34.41 2.93
C VAL A 198 -30.00 33.28 3.34
N GLU A 199 -30.87 32.85 2.43
CA GLU A 199 -31.64 31.62 2.61
C GLU A 199 -30.69 30.43 2.49
N PHE A 200 -30.52 29.70 3.58
CA PHE A 200 -29.48 28.67 3.70
C PHE A 200 -29.94 27.54 4.63
N ASP A 201 -30.13 26.35 4.05
CA ASP A 201 -30.37 25.15 4.83
C ASP A 201 -29.04 24.51 5.25
N ARG A 202 -28.73 24.64 6.54
CA ARG A 202 -27.54 24.03 7.16
C ARG A 202 -27.55 22.51 7.10
N THR A 203 -28.72 21.87 7.06
CA THR A 203 -28.85 20.42 7.12
C THR A 203 -28.47 19.77 5.79
N ALA A 204 -28.64 20.47 4.67
CA ALA A 204 -28.20 20.07 3.34
C ALA A 204 -26.66 20.08 3.14
N CYS A 205 -25.91 20.67 4.09
CA CYS A 205 -24.45 20.83 4.00
C CYS A 205 -23.66 19.85 4.88
N ARG A 206 -24.14 18.62 5.06
CA ARG A 206 -23.36 17.55 5.70
C ARG A 206 -22.18 17.12 4.82
N LEU A 207 -21.02 16.85 5.39
CA LEU A 207 -19.94 16.15 4.69
C LEU A 207 -20.41 14.73 4.32
N PRO A 208 -20.22 14.28 3.07
CA PRO A 208 -20.45 12.89 2.69
C PRO A 208 -19.74 11.94 3.66
N GLN A 209 -20.41 10.84 3.99
CA GLN A 209 -19.84 9.75 4.79
C GLN A 209 -19.64 8.54 3.89
N HIS A 210 -18.58 7.78 4.17
CA HIS A 210 -18.26 6.55 3.46
C HIS A 210 -18.37 5.37 4.42
N ARG A 211 -18.61 4.17 3.87
CA ARG A 211 -18.63 2.96 4.70
C ARG A 211 -17.24 2.70 5.25
N LEU A 212 -17.19 2.32 6.52
CA LEU A 212 -15.98 2.00 7.25
C LEU A 212 -16.23 0.75 8.09
N GLU A 213 -15.40 -0.26 7.91
CA GLU A 213 -15.35 -1.45 8.75
C GLU A 213 -13.94 -1.61 9.31
N VAL A 214 -13.83 -2.25 10.48
CA VAL A 214 -12.54 -2.61 11.07
C VAL A 214 -12.39 -4.11 10.96
N TRP A 215 -11.38 -4.57 10.23
CA TRP A 215 -11.06 -5.99 10.06
C TRP A 215 -9.63 -6.25 10.54
N GLN A 216 -9.45 -7.09 11.57
CA GLN A 216 -8.13 -7.34 12.18
C GLN A 216 -7.37 -6.05 12.61
N GLY A 217 -8.11 -4.99 12.97
CA GLY A 217 -7.54 -3.66 13.26
C GLY A 217 -7.23 -2.78 12.04
N LEU A 218 -7.36 -3.32 10.83
CA LEU A 218 -7.21 -2.58 9.59
C LEU A 218 -8.49 -1.78 9.30
N LEU A 219 -8.33 -0.51 8.94
CA LEU A 219 -9.39 0.42 8.60
C LEU A 219 -9.76 0.21 7.13
N MET A 220 -10.93 -0.37 6.88
CA MET A 220 -11.40 -0.75 5.55
C MET A 220 -12.52 0.20 5.11
N VAL A 221 -12.31 0.93 4.02
CA VAL A 221 -13.27 1.92 3.50
C VAL A 221 -13.85 1.45 2.18
N SER A 222 -15.14 1.68 1.96
CA SER A 222 -15.76 1.52 0.64
C SER A 222 -16.42 2.82 0.19
N ALA A 223 -16.26 3.13 -1.10
CA ALA A 223 -16.99 4.22 -1.74
C ALA A 223 -18.46 3.86 -2.03
N ASP A 224 -18.77 2.56 -2.09
CA ASP A 224 -20.12 2.04 -2.31
C ASP A 224 -20.92 2.03 -0.99
N PRO A 225 -22.02 2.81 -0.90
CA PRO A 225 -22.89 2.82 0.26
C PRO A 225 -23.66 1.51 0.47
N ASP A 226 -23.73 0.66 -0.56
CA ASP A 226 -24.46 -0.61 -0.56
C ASP A 226 -23.52 -1.82 -0.60
N ALA A 227 -22.20 -1.63 -0.42
CA ALA A 227 -21.25 -2.73 -0.41
C ALA A 227 -21.66 -3.84 0.58
N PRO A 228 -21.43 -5.12 0.28
CA PRO A 228 -21.65 -6.19 1.24
C PRO A 228 -20.68 -6.07 2.43
N PRO A 229 -21.05 -6.55 3.64
CA PRO A 229 -20.14 -6.58 4.79
C PRO A 229 -18.83 -7.30 4.47
N LEU A 230 -17.70 -6.81 4.99
CA LEU A 230 -16.38 -7.34 4.65
C LEU A 230 -16.11 -8.69 5.32
N GLY A 231 -16.44 -8.81 6.61
CA GLY A 231 -16.09 -9.99 7.43
C GLY A 231 -16.40 -11.35 6.79
N PRO A 232 -17.64 -11.60 6.31
CA PRO A 232 -17.98 -12.87 5.66
C PRO A 232 -17.14 -13.19 4.40
N GLN A 233 -16.59 -12.18 3.73
CA GLN A 233 -15.78 -12.36 2.51
C GLN A 233 -14.31 -12.73 2.81
N LEU A 234 -13.88 -12.61 4.07
CA LEU A 234 -12.50 -12.85 4.52
C LEU A 234 -12.42 -13.93 5.62
N ALA A 235 -13.47 -14.74 5.79
CA ALA A 235 -13.57 -15.73 6.86
C ALA A 235 -12.42 -16.75 6.85
N ASP A 236 -11.94 -17.16 5.67
CA ASP A 236 -10.81 -18.09 5.54
C ASP A 236 -9.50 -17.46 6.03
N LEU A 237 -9.32 -16.15 5.81
CA LEU A 237 -8.14 -15.42 6.28
C LEU A 237 -8.19 -15.15 7.79
N ASP A 238 -9.38 -14.96 8.38
CA ASP A 238 -9.50 -14.69 9.81
C ASP A 238 -8.81 -15.76 10.66
N ALA A 239 -8.97 -17.03 10.31
CA ALA A 239 -8.34 -18.13 11.02
C ALA A 239 -6.81 -18.12 10.89
N THR A 240 -6.29 -17.82 9.70
CA THR A 240 -4.85 -17.74 9.42
C THR A 240 -4.18 -16.58 10.14
N LEU A 241 -4.88 -15.44 10.22
CA LEU A 241 -4.33 -14.19 10.75
C LEU A 241 -4.55 -14.00 12.26
N ALA A 242 -5.57 -14.64 12.84
CA ALA A 242 -5.92 -14.50 14.27
C ALA A 242 -4.73 -14.67 15.23
N PRO A 243 -3.78 -15.63 15.06
CA PRO A 243 -2.66 -15.78 15.98
C PRO A 243 -1.74 -14.55 16.09
N TYR A 244 -1.71 -13.69 15.07
CA TYR A 244 -0.84 -12.52 15.05
C TYR A 244 -1.41 -11.33 15.83
N GLY A 245 -2.68 -11.37 16.25
CA GLY A 245 -3.29 -10.32 17.06
C GLY A 245 -3.15 -8.92 16.45
N ILE A 246 -3.29 -8.80 15.12
CA ILE A 246 -2.95 -7.60 14.33
C ILE A 246 -3.57 -6.33 14.93
N ALA A 247 -4.81 -6.43 15.42
CA ALA A 247 -5.54 -5.31 16.01
C ALA A 247 -4.90 -4.69 17.25
N ASP A 248 -4.09 -5.46 17.99
CA ASP A 248 -3.41 -5.03 19.21
C ASP A 248 -2.00 -4.49 18.93
N LEU A 249 -1.52 -4.59 17.69
CA LEU A 249 -0.23 -4.05 17.26
C LEU A 249 -0.29 -2.54 17.08
N VAL A 250 0.89 -1.91 17.10
CA VAL A 250 1.05 -0.45 16.95
C VAL A 250 1.94 -0.12 15.77
N VAL A 251 1.70 1.01 15.12
CA VAL A 251 2.46 1.42 13.92
C VAL A 251 3.90 1.79 14.29
N ALA A 252 4.89 1.03 13.84
CA ALA A 252 6.29 1.44 13.97
C ALA A 252 6.57 2.64 13.06
N TYR A 253 6.20 2.53 11.78
CA TYR A 253 6.33 3.58 10.78
C TYR A 253 5.47 3.30 9.55
N THR A 254 5.31 4.32 8.72
CA THR A 254 4.75 4.20 7.37
C THR A 254 5.72 4.84 6.38
N GLU A 255 6.05 4.13 5.30
CA GLU A 255 6.81 4.63 4.17
C GLU A 255 5.93 4.76 2.92
N ARG A 256 6.29 5.69 2.04
CA ARG A 256 5.54 5.98 0.82
C ARG A 256 6.47 6.19 -0.37
N TRP A 257 6.14 5.55 -1.49
CA TRP A 257 6.79 5.76 -2.80
C TRP A 257 5.76 6.25 -3.80
N ASP A 258 5.91 7.48 -4.25
CA ASP A 258 4.99 8.12 -5.19
C ASP A 258 5.40 7.89 -6.64
N GLY A 259 4.40 7.72 -7.51
CA GLY A 259 4.58 7.72 -8.96
C GLY A 259 5.48 6.59 -9.48
N VAL A 260 5.41 5.40 -8.87
CA VAL A 260 6.10 4.22 -9.39
C VAL A 260 5.60 3.94 -10.81
N PRO A 261 6.50 3.87 -11.83
CA PRO A 261 6.11 3.75 -13.23
C PRO A 261 5.77 2.31 -13.62
N ALA A 262 4.73 1.77 -12.97
CA ALA A 262 4.10 0.49 -13.29
C ALA A 262 2.62 0.50 -12.94
N ASN A 263 1.82 -0.29 -13.64
CA ASN A 263 0.44 -0.58 -13.26
C ASN A 263 0.43 -1.21 -11.86
N TRP A 264 -0.53 -0.80 -11.03
CA TRP A 264 -0.66 -1.30 -9.65
C TRP A 264 -0.77 -2.83 -9.57
N LYS A 265 -1.40 -3.48 -10.58
CA LYS A 265 -1.52 -4.94 -10.62
C LYS A 265 -0.18 -5.64 -10.75
N VAL A 266 0.78 -5.06 -11.49
CA VAL A 266 2.12 -5.67 -11.64
C VAL A 266 2.81 -5.77 -10.27
N ALA A 267 2.66 -4.74 -9.43
CA ALA A 267 3.23 -4.74 -8.10
C ALA A 267 2.44 -5.64 -7.13
N PHE A 268 1.12 -5.63 -7.21
CA PHE A 268 0.28 -6.54 -6.43
C PHE A 268 0.55 -8.01 -6.75
N GLU A 269 0.65 -8.37 -8.03
CA GLU A 269 0.97 -9.73 -8.49
C GLU A 269 2.35 -10.16 -7.99
N ASN A 270 3.38 -9.32 -8.13
CA ASN A 270 4.73 -9.60 -7.58
C ASN A 270 4.73 -9.78 -6.06
N GLY A 271 3.97 -8.96 -5.31
CA GLY A 271 3.83 -9.13 -3.86
C GLY A 271 2.97 -10.32 -3.43
N SER A 272 2.32 -11.03 -4.37
CA SER A 272 1.38 -12.12 -4.07
C SER A 272 1.96 -13.52 -4.27
N GLU A 273 3.25 -13.64 -4.58
CA GLU A 273 3.93 -14.92 -4.78
C GLU A 273 5.39 -14.84 -4.32
N ASN A 274 5.96 -15.97 -3.93
CA ASN A 274 7.37 -16.06 -3.52
C ASN A 274 8.23 -16.80 -4.58
N TYR A 275 7.68 -17.09 -5.75
CA TYR A 275 8.40 -17.78 -6.83
C TYR A 275 9.56 -16.93 -7.36
N HIS A 276 9.42 -15.61 -7.38
CA HIS A 276 10.50 -14.69 -7.79
C HIS A 276 11.67 -14.61 -6.80
N HIS A 277 11.56 -15.17 -5.57
CA HIS A 277 12.65 -15.12 -4.59
C HIS A 277 13.96 -15.67 -5.18
N MET A 278 13.90 -16.80 -5.91
CA MET A 278 15.08 -17.43 -6.53
C MET A 278 15.79 -16.56 -7.57
N GLY A 279 15.12 -15.53 -8.09
CA GLY A 279 15.64 -14.59 -9.07
C GLY A 279 15.95 -13.23 -8.45
N SER A 280 14.90 -12.46 -8.14
CA SER A 280 15.02 -11.06 -7.69
C SER A 280 15.66 -10.93 -6.32
N HIS A 281 15.42 -11.90 -5.42
CA HIS A 281 15.90 -11.89 -4.04
C HIS A 281 16.93 -12.99 -3.73
N ALA A 282 17.69 -13.42 -4.74
CA ALA A 282 18.67 -14.51 -4.61
C ALA A 282 19.73 -14.24 -3.52
N ASP A 283 20.06 -12.97 -3.28
CA ASP A 283 21.05 -12.56 -2.28
C ASP A 283 20.43 -12.14 -0.93
N THR A 284 19.11 -12.03 -0.85
CA THR A 284 18.35 -11.53 0.30
C THR A 284 17.35 -12.57 0.80
N LEU A 285 16.08 -12.51 0.38
CA LEU A 285 15.00 -13.36 0.89
C LEU A 285 15.22 -14.84 0.60
N GLU A 286 15.72 -15.22 -0.57
CA GLU A 286 15.88 -16.65 -0.95
C GLU A 286 16.80 -17.41 0.02
N ARG A 287 17.76 -16.72 0.65
CA ARG A 287 18.69 -17.33 1.62
C ARG A 287 18.04 -17.66 2.96
N ILE A 288 16.91 -17.02 3.26
CA ILE A 288 16.24 -17.10 4.57
C ILE A 288 14.87 -17.78 4.44
N LEU A 289 14.15 -17.47 3.37
CA LEU A 289 12.79 -17.88 3.04
C LEU A 289 12.78 -18.38 1.58
N PRO A 290 13.29 -19.60 1.31
CA PRO A 290 13.43 -20.10 -0.04
C PRO A 290 12.05 -20.22 -0.70
N GLY A 291 11.86 -19.54 -1.83
CA GLY A 291 10.56 -19.46 -2.51
C GLY A 291 9.98 -20.83 -2.83
N LYS A 292 10.84 -21.78 -3.21
CA LYS A 292 10.50 -23.18 -3.51
C LYS A 292 9.85 -23.96 -2.35
N ASP A 293 10.06 -23.52 -1.10
CA ASP A 293 9.54 -24.19 0.09
C ASP A 293 8.20 -23.56 0.56
N THR A 294 7.68 -22.62 -0.22
CA THR A 294 6.39 -21.96 0.03
C THR A 294 5.23 -22.94 -0.18
N VAL A 295 4.30 -22.95 0.77
CA VAL A 295 3.01 -23.63 0.68
C VAL A 295 1.93 -22.57 0.55
N VAL A 296 1.19 -22.61 -0.56
CA VAL A 296 0.03 -21.73 -0.74
C VAL A 296 -1.22 -22.43 -0.17
N ASP A 297 -1.93 -21.74 0.72
CA ASP A 297 -3.14 -22.25 1.34
C ASP A 297 -4.31 -22.21 0.33
N GLU A 298 -5.25 -23.14 0.49
CA GLU A 298 -6.51 -23.10 -0.28
C GLU A 298 -7.48 -22.15 0.44
N CYS A 299 -7.49 -20.90 -0.01
CA CYS A 299 -8.47 -19.90 0.43
C CYS A 299 -9.51 -19.66 -0.67
N GLU A 300 -10.78 -19.56 -0.29
CA GLU A 300 -11.83 -19.08 -1.16
C GLU A 300 -12.21 -17.63 -0.80
N GLY A 301 -12.84 -16.92 -1.74
CA GLY A 301 -13.30 -15.55 -1.51
C GLY A 301 -12.28 -14.47 -1.83
N ARG A 302 -12.21 -13.42 -0.99
CA ARG A 302 -11.58 -12.13 -1.33
C ARG A 302 -10.12 -12.00 -0.89
N GLY A 303 -9.37 -13.09 -0.94
CA GLY A 303 -7.97 -13.07 -0.57
C GLY A 303 -7.26 -14.41 -0.71
N PHE A 304 -6.01 -14.43 -0.27
CA PHE A 304 -5.15 -15.61 -0.31
C PHE A 304 -4.22 -15.61 0.92
N SER A 305 -3.70 -16.78 1.28
CA SER A 305 -2.55 -16.88 2.18
C SER A 305 -1.55 -17.92 1.69
N MET A 306 -0.29 -17.71 2.06
CA MET A 306 0.80 -18.65 1.85
C MET A 306 1.78 -18.58 3.01
N TYR A 307 2.57 -19.63 3.16
CA TYR A 307 3.57 -19.74 4.22
C TYR A 307 4.89 -20.27 3.67
N THR A 308 5.96 -19.60 4.06
CA THR A 308 7.33 -20.00 3.74
C THR A 308 8.10 -20.22 5.04
N PRO A 309 8.59 -21.45 5.29
CA PRO A 309 9.40 -21.70 6.48
C PRO A 309 10.75 -21.00 6.37
N PHE A 310 11.31 -20.62 7.51
CA PHE A 310 12.72 -20.24 7.55
C PHE A 310 13.60 -21.44 7.22
N VAL A 311 14.77 -21.18 6.63
CA VAL A 311 15.80 -22.23 6.50
C VAL A 311 16.15 -22.79 7.89
N PRO A 312 16.39 -24.11 8.02
CA PRO A 312 16.80 -24.70 9.30
C PRO A 312 18.06 -24.04 9.85
N ASP A 313 18.16 -23.97 11.17
CA ASP A 313 19.32 -23.44 11.90
C ASP A 313 19.69 -21.99 11.56
N MET A 314 18.73 -21.20 11.07
CA MET A 314 18.89 -19.77 10.85
C MET A 314 19.20 -19.06 12.18
N GLU A 315 20.37 -18.43 12.27
CA GLU A 315 20.65 -17.47 13.33
C GLU A 315 19.84 -16.19 13.06
N PRO A 316 19.25 -15.57 14.10
CA PRO A 316 18.55 -14.30 13.95
C PRO A 316 19.44 -13.29 13.19
N PRO A 317 18.89 -12.54 12.22
CA PRO A 317 19.67 -11.51 11.54
C PRO A 317 20.30 -10.57 12.58
N ARG A 318 21.55 -10.17 12.37
CA ARG A 318 22.28 -9.26 13.29
C ARG A 318 22.68 -7.98 12.57
N GLY A 319 22.59 -6.86 13.26
CA GLY A 319 22.95 -5.55 12.73
C GLY A 319 24.46 -5.40 12.57
N PRO A 320 24.93 -4.29 11.98
CA PRO A 320 26.36 -4.00 11.80
C PRO A 320 27.17 -4.05 13.10
N ASP A 321 26.53 -3.75 14.24
CA ASP A 321 27.12 -3.77 15.58
C ASP A 321 26.98 -5.13 16.30
N GLY A 322 26.45 -6.16 15.62
CA GLY A 322 26.28 -7.51 16.15
C GLY A 322 25.08 -7.69 17.09
N ALA A 323 24.20 -6.69 17.23
CA ALA A 323 22.94 -6.80 17.95
C ALA A 323 21.90 -7.60 17.15
N ASP A 324 21.05 -8.39 17.81
CA ASP A 324 19.94 -9.09 17.16
C ASP A 324 18.99 -8.07 16.49
N LEU A 325 18.73 -8.24 15.20
CA LEU A 325 17.73 -7.48 14.43
C LEU A 325 16.32 -8.00 14.64
N ALA A 326 16.17 -9.20 15.23
CA ALA A 326 14.85 -9.71 15.61
C ALA A 326 14.20 -8.75 16.61
N GLY A 327 13.06 -8.19 16.21
CA GLY A 327 12.27 -7.29 17.03
C GLY A 327 11.65 -7.99 18.24
N THR A 328 10.78 -7.26 18.94
CA THR A 328 10.00 -7.86 20.02
C THR A 328 8.98 -8.82 19.42
N LEU A 329 9.06 -10.11 19.78
CA LEU A 329 8.13 -11.12 19.29
C LEU A 329 6.69 -10.77 19.64
N ILE A 330 5.78 -11.03 18.70
CA ILE A 330 4.34 -10.94 18.91
C ILE A 330 3.93 -11.96 19.99
N PRO A 331 3.21 -11.55 21.04
CA PRO A 331 2.81 -12.46 22.10
C PRO A 331 1.86 -13.57 21.59
N GLY A 332 2.07 -14.80 22.07
CA GLY A 332 1.13 -15.90 21.83
C GLY A 332 1.28 -16.64 20.51
N LEU A 333 2.30 -16.34 19.70
CA LEU A 333 2.57 -17.05 18.46
C LEU A 333 2.84 -18.54 18.68
N GLY A 334 2.26 -19.38 17.82
CA GLY A 334 2.53 -20.82 17.75
C GLY A 334 3.80 -21.14 16.96
N MET A 335 4.19 -22.42 16.97
CA MET A 335 5.42 -22.87 16.31
C MET A 335 5.47 -22.51 14.82
N ARG A 336 4.36 -22.67 14.08
CA ARG A 336 4.28 -22.30 12.65
C ARG A 336 4.62 -20.83 12.44
N GLN A 337 4.04 -19.94 13.25
CA GLN A 337 4.27 -18.49 13.13
C GLN A 337 5.69 -18.10 13.54
N LEU A 338 6.31 -18.81 14.49
CA LEU A 338 7.69 -18.55 14.92
C LEU A 338 8.74 -19.06 13.93
N SER A 339 8.40 -20.03 13.07
CA SER A 339 9.36 -20.74 12.20
C SER A 339 9.31 -20.33 10.73
N GLY A 340 8.68 -19.20 10.39
CA GLY A 340 8.61 -18.74 9.01
C GLY A 340 7.86 -17.43 8.85
N MET A 341 7.55 -17.12 7.59
CA MET A 341 6.76 -15.97 7.19
C MET A 341 5.41 -16.43 6.64
N THR A 342 4.33 -15.81 7.10
CA THR A 342 3.03 -15.91 6.42
C THR A 342 2.89 -14.68 5.52
N VAL A 343 2.46 -14.88 4.27
CA VAL A 343 2.01 -13.78 3.41
C VAL A 343 0.52 -13.97 3.18
N ALA A 344 -0.26 -12.91 3.30
CA ALA A 344 -1.68 -12.92 3.01
C ALA A 344 -2.08 -11.70 2.19
N GLY A 345 -2.96 -11.85 1.21
CA GLY A 345 -3.47 -10.73 0.43
C GLY A 345 -4.97 -10.57 0.58
N VAL A 346 -5.42 -9.32 0.54
CA VAL A 346 -6.82 -8.95 0.45
C VAL A 346 -6.99 -8.17 -0.85
N PHE A 347 -7.79 -8.72 -1.75
CA PHE A 347 -8.08 -8.05 -3.01
C PHE A 347 -8.79 -6.71 -2.75
N PRO A 348 -8.63 -5.69 -3.60
CA PRO A 348 -7.82 -5.72 -4.81
C PRO A 348 -6.32 -5.55 -4.58
N ASN A 349 -5.88 -4.78 -3.58
CA ASN A 349 -4.55 -4.15 -3.65
C ASN A 349 -3.74 -4.17 -2.35
N MET A 350 -4.07 -5.04 -1.39
CA MET A 350 -3.35 -5.12 -0.12
C MET A 350 -2.67 -6.48 0.07
N VAL A 351 -1.40 -6.46 0.47
CA VAL A 351 -0.65 -7.65 0.92
C VAL A 351 -0.12 -7.41 2.33
N LEU A 352 -0.13 -8.45 3.14
CA LEU A 352 0.40 -8.56 4.48
C LEU A 352 1.59 -9.52 4.47
N ALA A 353 2.74 -9.10 4.96
CA ALA A 353 3.86 -9.96 5.33
C ALA A 353 3.91 -10.05 6.86
N LEU A 354 3.73 -11.25 7.39
CA LEU A 354 3.64 -11.52 8.82
C LEU A 354 4.84 -12.34 9.29
N LEU A 355 5.68 -11.69 10.07
CA LEU A 355 6.87 -12.25 10.71
C LEU A 355 6.61 -12.45 12.21
N PRO A 356 7.50 -13.17 12.92
CA PRO A 356 7.33 -13.41 14.35
C PRO A 356 7.29 -12.13 15.22
N ASP A 357 7.86 -11.03 14.77
CA ASP A 357 8.07 -9.79 15.52
C ASP A 357 7.32 -8.58 14.95
N SER A 358 6.74 -8.72 13.76
CA SER A 358 6.19 -7.60 13.00
C SER A 358 5.16 -8.06 11.96
N VAL A 359 4.26 -7.15 11.61
CA VAL A 359 3.31 -7.31 10.50
C VAL A 359 3.45 -6.09 9.60
N THR A 360 3.80 -6.31 8.35
CA THR A 360 3.88 -5.27 7.33
C THR A 360 2.68 -5.39 6.41
N PHE A 361 1.94 -4.31 6.18
CA PHE A 361 0.94 -4.27 5.11
C PHE A 361 1.30 -3.24 4.04
N VAL A 362 1.31 -3.70 2.80
CA VAL A 362 1.61 -2.93 1.60
C VAL A 362 0.33 -2.70 0.82
N ARG A 363 0.17 -1.49 0.30
CA ARG A 363 -0.95 -1.08 -0.54
C ARG A 363 -0.43 -0.39 -1.78
N TRP A 364 -0.90 -0.85 -2.95
CA TRP A 364 -0.60 -0.20 -4.22
C TRP A 364 -1.81 0.60 -4.69
N VAL A 365 -1.71 1.92 -4.61
CA VAL A 365 -2.79 2.84 -4.96
C VAL A 365 -2.63 3.25 -6.42
N PRO A 366 -3.55 2.89 -7.32
CA PRO A 366 -3.46 3.32 -8.71
C PRO A 366 -3.48 4.84 -8.84
N THR A 367 -2.53 5.38 -9.60
CA THR A 367 -2.49 6.80 -9.99
C THR A 367 -2.67 7.02 -11.49
N GLY A 368 -2.70 5.93 -12.26
CA GLY A 368 -3.00 5.89 -13.68
C GLY A 368 -2.94 4.46 -14.23
N PRO A 369 -3.10 4.27 -15.55
CA PRO A 369 -3.04 2.94 -16.16
C PRO A 369 -1.65 2.30 -16.06
N VAL A 370 -0.59 3.08 -15.90
CA VAL A 370 0.81 2.60 -15.87
C VAL A 370 1.61 3.20 -14.71
N THR A 371 0.92 3.73 -13.69
CA THR A 371 1.54 4.32 -12.51
C THR A 371 0.76 3.96 -11.25
N HIS A 372 1.47 3.84 -10.13
CA HIS A 372 0.87 3.68 -8.81
C HIS A 372 1.73 4.35 -7.74
N ASP A 373 1.11 4.63 -6.59
CA ASP A 373 1.83 4.91 -5.34
C ASP A 373 1.87 3.64 -4.50
N ALA A 374 2.94 3.41 -3.75
CA ALA A 374 3.05 2.32 -2.79
C ALA A 374 3.08 2.89 -1.37
N LEU A 375 2.23 2.37 -0.48
CA LEU A 375 2.21 2.71 0.94
C LEU A 375 2.48 1.45 1.75
N VAL A 376 3.49 1.52 2.61
CA VAL A 376 3.93 0.40 3.44
C VAL A 376 3.82 0.82 4.88
N THR A 377 3.08 0.07 5.69
CA THR A 377 2.95 0.32 7.12
C THR A 377 3.43 -0.90 7.89
N VAL A 378 4.37 -0.69 8.81
CA VAL A 378 4.91 -1.74 9.67
C VAL A 378 4.29 -1.63 11.05
N LEU A 379 3.76 -2.74 11.53
CA LEU A 379 3.15 -2.92 12.85
C LEU A 379 4.07 -3.78 13.72
N VAL A 380 4.16 -3.43 14.99
CA VAL A 380 4.96 -4.15 16.00
C VAL A 380 4.17 -4.27 17.31
N PRO A 381 4.54 -5.20 18.22
CA PRO A 381 3.95 -5.24 19.56
C PRO A 381 4.14 -3.91 20.29
N ALA A 382 3.15 -3.52 21.10
CA ALA A 382 3.20 -2.26 21.86
C ALA A 382 4.42 -2.19 22.80
N GLU A 383 4.90 -3.33 23.31
CA GLU A 383 6.12 -3.41 24.11
C GLU A 383 7.38 -3.02 23.33
N ALA A 384 7.42 -3.20 22.00
CA ALA A 384 8.57 -2.86 21.18
C ALA A 384 8.92 -1.37 21.29
N ARG A 385 7.90 -0.49 21.26
CA ARG A 385 8.07 0.97 21.43
C ARG A 385 8.68 1.38 22.78
N ARG A 386 8.69 0.48 23.77
CA ARG A 386 9.27 0.73 25.11
C ARG A 386 10.71 0.25 25.23
N LYS A 387 11.26 -0.41 24.19
CA LYS A 387 12.66 -0.86 24.18
C LYS A 387 13.60 0.35 24.07
N PRO A 388 14.75 0.36 24.78
CA PRO A 388 15.68 1.50 24.75
C PRO A 388 16.20 1.88 23.36
N ASP A 389 16.31 0.93 22.44
CA ASP A 389 16.83 1.12 21.08
C ASP A 389 15.74 0.91 20.00
N PHE A 390 14.50 1.32 20.29
CA PHE A 390 13.40 1.20 19.34
C PHE A 390 13.65 2.02 18.06
N ASP A 391 14.24 3.21 18.18
CA ASP A 391 14.58 4.05 17.02
C ASP A 391 15.65 3.39 16.12
N GLY A 392 16.63 2.70 16.72
CA GLY A 392 17.63 1.91 16.00
C GLY A 392 17.00 0.73 15.26
N TYR A 393 16.08 0.01 15.91
CA TYR A 393 15.28 -1.03 15.25
C TYR A 393 14.48 -0.49 14.06
N VAL A 394 13.79 0.65 14.21
CA VAL A 394 13.03 1.28 13.13
C VAL A 394 13.95 1.66 11.96
N ALA A 395 15.11 2.24 12.24
CA ALA A 395 16.08 2.61 11.20
C ALA A 395 16.58 1.37 10.43
N ALA A 396 16.96 0.31 11.13
CA ALA A 396 17.44 -0.93 10.50
C ALA A 396 16.33 -1.64 9.70
N SER A 397 15.11 -1.65 10.23
CA SER A 397 13.94 -2.23 9.55
C SER A 397 13.62 -1.48 8.24
N LYS A 398 13.71 -0.15 8.24
CA LYS A 398 13.57 0.66 7.02
C LYS A 398 14.66 0.37 5.99
N GLU A 399 15.92 0.30 6.41
CA GLU A 399 17.05 0.00 5.51
C GLU A 399 16.89 -1.38 4.87
N GLN A 400 16.59 -2.41 5.65
CA GLN A 400 16.35 -3.76 5.14
C GLN A 400 15.17 -3.79 4.16
N PHE A 401 14.08 -3.09 4.48
CA PHE A 401 12.90 -3.03 3.63
C PHE A 401 13.18 -2.28 2.32
N GLU A 402 13.97 -1.20 2.35
CA GLU A 402 14.37 -0.46 1.14
C GLU A 402 15.19 -1.32 0.18
N VAL A 403 16.06 -2.20 0.70
CA VAL A 403 16.81 -3.17 -0.13
C VAL A 403 15.86 -4.10 -0.87
N ILE A 404 14.94 -4.77 -0.15
CA ILE A 404 13.97 -5.71 -0.73
C ILE A 404 13.10 -5.00 -1.77
N GLN A 405 12.55 -3.83 -1.42
CA GLN A 405 11.72 -3.05 -2.35
C GLN A 405 12.49 -2.62 -3.60
N THR A 406 13.78 -2.30 -3.48
CA THR A 406 14.60 -1.90 -4.63
C THR A 406 14.79 -3.08 -5.59
N GLU A 407 14.96 -4.29 -5.07
CA GLU A 407 15.03 -5.52 -5.86
C GLU A 407 13.71 -5.77 -6.63
N ASP A 408 12.57 -5.68 -5.94
CA ASP A 408 11.24 -5.81 -6.57
C ASP A 408 11.00 -4.75 -7.64
N LEU A 409 11.37 -3.50 -7.39
CA LEU A 409 11.18 -2.40 -8.34
C LEU A 409 11.93 -2.64 -9.66
N VAL A 410 13.02 -3.41 -9.67
CA VAL A 410 13.68 -3.82 -10.92
C VAL A 410 12.76 -4.72 -11.75
N ALA A 411 12.18 -5.75 -11.12
CA ALA A 411 11.26 -6.69 -11.76
C ALA A 411 9.96 -5.99 -12.20
N ILE A 412 9.30 -5.26 -11.29
CA ILE A 412 8.05 -4.52 -11.54
C ILE A 412 8.20 -3.57 -12.75
N ARG A 413 9.26 -2.75 -12.76
CA ARG A 413 9.50 -1.82 -13.88
C ARG A 413 9.90 -2.57 -15.15
N GLY A 414 10.61 -3.69 -15.02
CA GLY A 414 10.96 -4.56 -16.15
C GLY A 414 9.73 -5.14 -16.84
N VAL A 415 8.82 -5.73 -16.06
CA VAL A 415 7.54 -6.27 -16.53
C VAL A 415 6.72 -5.17 -17.18
N GLN A 416 6.56 -4.00 -16.56
CA GLN A 416 5.82 -2.89 -17.16
C GLN A 416 6.40 -2.46 -18.51
N ARG A 417 7.73 -2.36 -18.64
CA ARG A 417 8.37 -2.01 -19.93
C ARG A 417 8.10 -3.06 -21.00
N GLY A 418 8.08 -4.35 -20.62
CA GLY A 418 7.71 -5.43 -21.54
C GLY A 418 6.25 -5.35 -21.98
N LEU A 419 5.32 -5.14 -21.03
CA LEU A 419 3.90 -4.98 -21.32
C LEU A 419 3.63 -3.76 -22.22
N ALA A 420 4.40 -2.68 -22.06
CA ALA A 420 4.26 -1.48 -22.88
C ALA A 420 4.58 -1.69 -24.37
N THR A 421 5.24 -2.78 -24.76
CA THR A 421 5.48 -3.10 -26.17
C THR A 421 4.29 -3.78 -26.85
N ASP A 422 3.19 -4.01 -26.12
CA ASP A 422 2.02 -4.79 -26.55
C ASP A 422 2.42 -6.15 -27.19
N PRO A 423 3.16 -7.00 -26.44
CA PRO A 423 3.66 -8.26 -26.97
C PRO A 423 2.51 -9.20 -27.33
N ALA A 424 2.80 -10.16 -28.22
CA ALA A 424 1.91 -11.31 -28.44
C ALA A 424 1.64 -12.05 -27.12
N PRO A 425 0.53 -12.81 -27.02
CA PRO A 425 0.23 -13.59 -25.82
C PRO A 425 1.43 -14.40 -25.35
N SER A 426 1.74 -14.31 -24.05
CA SER A 426 2.97 -14.88 -23.46
C SER A 426 3.11 -16.38 -23.72
N GLY A 427 1.99 -17.12 -23.69
CA GLY A 427 1.99 -18.59 -23.75
C GLY A 427 2.56 -19.27 -22.50
N GLY A 428 3.10 -18.50 -21.54
CA GLY A 428 3.55 -18.96 -20.23
C GLY A 428 2.39 -19.38 -19.33
N ARG A 429 2.69 -20.27 -18.38
CA ARG A 429 1.77 -20.78 -17.37
C ARG A 429 2.20 -20.32 -15.99
N PHE A 430 1.23 -20.17 -15.10
CA PHE A 430 1.51 -20.02 -13.68
C PHE A 430 2.13 -21.28 -13.10
N SER A 431 3.12 -21.08 -12.24
CA SER A 431 3.63 -22.05 -11.29
C SER A 431 2.56 -22.39 -10.25
N HIS A 432 2.68 -23.55 -9.62
CA HIS A 432 1.87 -23.90 -8.45
C HIS A 432 1.98 -22.89 -7.29
N LEU A 433 3.09 -22.14 -7.23
CA LEU A 433 3.31 -21.05 -6.27
C LEU A 433 2.54 -19.76 -6.60
N GLU A 434 2.03 -19.65 -7.83
CA GLU A 434 1.34 -18.46 -8.34
C GLU A 434 -0.20 -18.63 -8.32
N ARG A 435 -0.72 -19.57 -7.52
CA ARG A 435 -2.17 -19.68 -7.24
C ARG A 435 -2.81 -18.34 -6.85
N PRO A 436 -2.17 -17.44 -6.07
CA PRO A 436 -2.73 -16.13 -5.75
C PRO A 436 -3.01 -15.25 -6.98
N LEU A 437 -2.16 -15.33 -8.02
CA LEU A 437 -2.37 -14.59 -9.27
C LEU A 437 -3.58 -15.15 -10.03
N TRP A 438 -3.75 -16.47 -10.05
CA TRP A 438 -4.93 -17.13 -10.61
C TRP A 438 -6.22 -16.73 -9.87
N GLN A 439 -6.21 -16.71 -8.52
CA GLN A 439 -7.33 -16.24 -7.71
C GLN A 439 -7.65 -14.76 -7.98
N PHE A 440 -6.61 -13.92 -8.08
CA PHE A 440 -6.76 -12.50 -8.37
C PHE A 440 -7.42 -12.24 -9.72
N GLN A 441 -7.06 -12.99 -10.76
CA GLN A 441 -7.72 -12.88 -12.08
C GLN A 441 -9.20 -13.25 -12.03
N ARG A 442 -9.57 -14.26 -11.24
CA ARG A 442 -10.98 -14.63 -11.04
C ARG A 442 -11.76 -13.54 -10.32
N TYR A 443 -11.16 -12.95 -9.29
CA TYR A 443 -11.70 -11.77 -8.62
C TYR A 443 -11.90 -10.60 -9.60
N LEU A 444 -10.90 -10.30 -10.44
CA LEU A 444 -11.02 -9.26 -11.46
C LEU A 444 -12.13 -9.57 -12.46
N ALA A 445 -12.26 -10.82 -12.92
CA ALA A 445 -13.32 -11.24 -13.82
C ALA A 445 -14.70 -10.99 -13.20
N GLU A 446 -14.93 -11.49 -11.97
CA GLU A 446 -16.19 -11.29 -11.24
C GLU A 446 -16.57 -9.80 -11.15
N ARG A 447 -15.61 -8.94 -10.77
CA ARG A 447 -15.86 -7.51 -10.60
C ARG A 447 -16.05 -6.76 -11.92
N LEU A 448 -15.30 -7.13 -12.96
CA LEU A 448 -15.29 -6.36 -14.21
C LEU A 448 -16.36 -6.81 -15.20
N THR A 449 -16.77 -8.08 -15.18
CA THR A 449 -17.76 -8.63 -16.12
C THR A 449 -19.14 -8.82 -15.48
N GLY A 450 -19.22 -8.95 -14.16
CA GLY A 450 -20.46 -9.26 -13.44
C GLY A 450 -20.88 -10.73 -13.55
N GLU A 451 -20.07 -11.57 -14.21
CA GLU A 451 -20.23 -13.01 -14.22
C GLU A 451 -19.39 -13.58 -13.09
N ALA A 452 -20.03 -14.03 -12.00
CA ALA A 452 -19.35 -14.86 -11.01
C ALA A 452 -18.84 -16.10 -11.75
N GLY A 453 -17.51 -16.22 -11.87
CA GLY A 453 -16.89 -17.30 -12.62
C GLY A 453 -17.45 -18.63 -12.13
N VAL A 454 -18.25 -19.29 -12.97
CA VAL A 454 -18.87 -20.58 -12.69
C VAL A 454 -17.76 -21.52 -12.21
N ALA A 455 -17.76 -21.84 -10.92
CA ALA A 455 -16.90 -22.89 -10.39
C ALA A 455 -17.33 -24.21 -11.07
N PRO A 456 -16.41 -24.99 -11.65
CA PRO A 456 -16.72 -26.32 -12.17
C PRO A 456 -17.18 -27.29 -11.07
#